data_AF-A0A6G5A470-F1
#
_entry.id   AF-A0A6G5A470-F1
#
_cell.length_a   1.000
_cell.length_b   1.000
_cell.length_c   1.000
_cell.angle_alpha   90.00
_cell.angle_beta   90.00
_cell.angle_gamma   90.00
#
_symmetry.space_group_name_H-M   'P 1'
#
loop_
_entity.id
_entity.type
_entity.pdbx_description
1 polymer ?
#
loop_
_entity_poly.entity_id
_entity_poly.type
_entity_poly.pdbx_seq_one_letter_code
_entity_poly.pdbx_strand_id
1 'polypeptide(L)'
;MESISLLTFYAGIASLFLRGYTFEDTEVKFVRYACMYKHHYVPHHYSPKDECKRITCSVQQRTLMIEECAGVDSYNSSCSAGLRGKDLGRFPFCCNSRIRRENQTVIKGYITYYTSEGGPEFSEHVFHVKPTGKWSAPTQYIFGTCKNDKCWYEG
;
A
#
# COMPACT_ATOMS: atom_id res chain seq x y z
N MET A 1 -8.23 54.70 47.86
CA MET A 1 -6.96 54.22 47.31
C MET A 1 -6.92 52.73 47.60
N GLU A 2 -7.46 51.89 46.70
CA GLU A 2 -6.73 51.34 45.52
C GLU A 2 -5.55 50.48 46.01
N SER A 3 -5.38 49.21 45.68
CA SER A 3 -5.88 48.40 44.57
C SER A 3 -5.76 46.91 44.95
N ILE A 4 -6.79 46.13 44.64
CA ILE A 4 -6.73 44.66 44.58
C ILE A 4 -6.27 44.33 43.16
N SER A 5 -5.15 43.62 43.00
CA SER A 5 -4.77 43.07 41.70
C SER A 5 -4.71 41.54 41.78
N LEU A 6 -5.81 40.94 41.33
CA LEU A 6 -5.90 39.54 40.90
C LEU A 6 -5.07 39.38 39.62
N LEU A 7 -3.93 38.67 39.69
CA LEU A 7 -3.29 38.15 38.49
C LEU A 7 -4.07 36.93 38.02
N THR A 8 -4.83 37.17 36.96
CA THR A 8 -5.72 36.24 36.28
C THR A 8 -4.90 35.18 35.55
N PHE A 9 -5.23 33.91 35.82
CA PHE A 9 -4.82 32.76 35.02
C PHE A 9 -5.30 32.95 33.57
N TYR A 10 -4.38 33.02 32.62
CA TYR A 10 -4.67 32.69 31.23
C TYR A 10 -4.03 31.33 30.93
N ALA A 11 -4.76 30.27 31.28
CA ALA A 11 -4.57 28.97 30.67
C ALA A 11 -5.03 29.10 29.20
N GLY A 12 -4.08 29.41 28.32
CA GLY A 12 -4.29 29.32 26.88
C GLY A 12 -4.51 27.86 26.51
N ILE A 13 -5.76 27.41 26.52
CA ILE A 13 -6.17 26.20 25.81
C ILE A 13 -6.00 26.56 24.34
N ALA A 14 -4.83 26.25 23.79
CA ALA A 14 -4.67 26.09 22.36
C ALA A 14 -5.61 24.93 21.98
N SER A 15 -6.84 25.26 21.59
CA SER A 15 -7.75 24.36 20.92
C SER A 15 -7.04 23.90 19.64
N LEU A 16 -6.29 22.82 19.76
CA LEU A 16 -5.89 21.98 18.65
C LEU A 16 -7.20 21.48 18.04
N PHE A 17 -7.72 22.25 17.10
CA PHE A 17 -8.65 21.75 16.10
C PHE A 17 -7.93 20.58 15.44
N LEU A 18 -8.23 19.38 15.90
CA LEU A 18 -8.12 18.16 15.11
C LEU A 18 -8.98 18.42 13.86
N ARG A 19 -8.37 19.05 12.85
CA ARG A 19 -8.87 18.98 11.47
C ARG A 19 -8.77 17.51 11.11
N GLY A 20 -9.86 16.77 11.38
CA GLY A 20 -10.09 15.46 10.81
C GLY A 20 -10.05 15.66 9.31
N TYR A 21 -8.90 15.35 8.70
CA TYR A 21 -8.81 15.21 7.27
C TYR A 21 -9.75 14.07 6.90
N THR A 22 -10.90 14.40 6.32
CA THR A 22 -11.78 13.41 5.72
C THR A 22 -11.05 12.85 4.52
N PHE A 23 -10.43 11.69 4.72
CA PHE A 23 -9.81 10.91 3.67
C PHE A 23 -10.90 10.44 2.69
N GLU A 24 -10.94 11.03 1.50
CA GLU A 24 -11.90 10.68 0.45
C GLU A 24 -11.19 9.95 -0.70
N ASP A 25 -10.82 8.69 -0.49
CA ASP A 25 -10.49 7.79 -1.59
C ASP A 25 -11.73 6.98 -1.96
N THR A 26 -12.26 7.22 -3.17
CA THR A 26 -13.49 6.59 -3.66
C THR A 26 -13.24 5.22 -4.31
N GLU A 27 -11.98 4.86 -4.54
CA GLU A 27 -11.64 3.61 -5.23
C GLU A 27 -11.76 2.40 -4.31
N VAL A 28 -11.61 2.58 -2.99
CA VAL A 28 -11.62 1.48 -2.03
C VAL A 28 -12.82 1.56 -1.10
N LYS A 29 -13.49 0.43 -0.91
CA LYS A 29 -14.49 0.25 0.15
C LYS A 29 -14.31 -1.12 0.79
N PHE A 30 -14.39 -1.21 2.11
CA PHE A 30 -14.47 -2.49 2.80
C PHE A 30 -15.94 -2.92 2.88
N VAL A 31 -16.25 -4.12 2.43
CA VAL A 31 -17.59 -4.73 2.56
C VAL A 31 -17.49 -5.99 3.40
N ARG A 32 -18.63 -6.52 3.84
CA ARG A 32 -18.70 -7.57 4.87
C ARG A 32 -17.81 -8.79 4.61
N TYR A 33 -17.59 -9.16 3.35
CA TYR A 33 -16.86 -10.38 2.97
C TYR A 33 -15.75 -10.14 1.93
N ALA A 34 -15.44 -8.90 1.61
CA ALA A 34 -14.44 -8.55 0.60
C ALA A 34 -13.98 -7.11 0.75
N CYS A 35 -12.88 -6.77 0.09
CA CYS A 35 -12.55 -5.40 -0.21
C CYS A 35 -13.00 -5.10 -1.63
N MET A 36 -13.69 -4.00 -1.83
CA MET A 36 -13.99 -3.46 -3.15
C MET A 36 -12.84 -2.54 -3.57
N TYR A 37 -12.22 -2.82 -4.71
CA TYR A 37 -11.27 -1.93 -5.37
C TYR A 37 -11.79 -1.61 -6.76
N LYS A 38 -12.05 -0.33 -7.04
CA LYS A 38 -12.79 0.14 -8.23
C LYS A 38 -14.13 -0.59 -8.37
N HIS A 39 -14.22 -1.53 -9.30
CA HIS A 39 -15.43 -2.32 -9.57
C HIS A 39 -15.26 -3.82 -9.23
N HIS A 40 -14.16 -4.20 -8.57
CA HIS A 40 -13.84 -5.59 -8.26
C HIS A 40 -13.96 -5.89 -6.77
N TYR A 41 -14.63 -6.99 -6.43
CA TYR A 41 -14.67 -7.54 -5.08
C TYR A 41 -13.52 -8.54 -4.91
N VAL A 42 -12.65 -8.26 -3.95
CA VAL A 42 -11.45 -9.05 -3.64
C VAL A 42 -11.61 -9.65 -2.25
N PRO A 43 -11.93 -10.95 -2.12
CA PRO A 43 -12.11 -11.59 -0.81
C PRO A 43 -10.76 -11.84 -0.10
N HIS A 44 -9.71 -12.19 -0.86
CA HIS A 44 -8.38 -12.47 -0.32
C HIS A 44 -7.27 -11.96 -1.23
N HIS A 45 -6.99 -12.64 -2.34
CA HIS A 45 -5.96 -12.24 -3.29
C HIS A 45 -6.56 -12.15 -4.68
N TYR A 46 -6.17 -11.13 -5.42
CA TYR A 46 -6.59 -10.93 -6.81
C TYR A 46 -5.43 -10.36 -7.61
N SER A 47 -5.14 -11.00 -8.75
CA SER A 47 -4.19 -10.50 -9.74
C SER A 47 -4.96 -10.32 -11.04
N PRO A 48 -5.32 -9.07 -11.41
CA PRO A 48 -5.94 -8.81 -12.70
C PRO A 48 -5.06 -9.34 -13.83
N LYS A 49 -5.66 -9.89 -14.90
CA LYS A 49 -4.88 -10.42 -16.04
C LYS A 49 -4.30 -9.29 -16.89
N ASP A 50 -5.04 -8.20 -17.03
CA ASP A 50 -4.70 -7.08 -17.91
C ASP A 50 -3.88 -5.98 -17.20
N GLU A 51 -3.73 -6.07 -15.88
CA GLU A 51 -2.91 -5.17 -15.07
C GLU A 51 -1.83 -5.97 -14.36
N CYS A 52 -0.56 -5.58 -14.49
CA CYS A 52 0.53 -6.21 -13.75
C CYS A 52 0.54 -5.75 -12.28
N LYS A 53 -0.44 -6.23 -11.52
CA LYS A 53 -0.66 -5.88 -10.11
C LYS A 53 -1.05 -7.09 -9.28
N ARG A 54 -0.87 -6.97 -7.97
CA ARG A 54 -1.42 -7.89 -6.96
C ARG A 54 -2.19 -7.09 -5.94
N ILE A 55 -3.43 -7.47 -5.71
CA ILE A 55 -4.32 -6.88 -4.73
C ILE A 55 -4.58 -7.91 -3.63
N THR A 56 -4.28 -7.56 -2.39
CA THR A 56 -4.45 -8.42 -1.22
C THR A 56 -5.39 -7.73 -0.24
N CYS A 57 -6.50 -8.38 0.07
CA CYS A 57 -7.49 -7.94 1.02
C CYS A 57 -7.42 -8.77 2.31
N SER A 58 -7.41 -8.10 3.45
CA SER A 58 -7.67 -8.69 4.75
C SER A 58 -8.97 -8.08 5.30
N VAL A 59 -10.09 -8.76 5.10
CA VAL A 59 -11.42 -8.28 5.52
C VAL A 59 -11.48 -8.11 7.04
N GLN A 60 -10.92 -9.06 7.78
CA GLN A 60 -10.91 -9.04 9.25
C GLN A 60 -10.16 -7.82 9.80
N GLN A 61 -9.04 -7.45 9.17
CA GLN A 61 -8.25 -6.29 9.56
C GLN A 61 -8.71 -5.01 8.87
N ARG A 62 -9.63 -5.10 7.91
CA ARG A 62 -10.06 -4.01 7.01
C ARG A 62 -8.87 -3.31 6.36
N THR A 63 -8.02 -4.12 5.76
CA THR A 63 -6.86 -3.62 5.03
C THR A 63 -6.87 -4.12 3.60
N LEU A 64 -6.42 -3.26 2.68
CA LEU A 64 -6.23 -3.59 1.28
C LEU A 64 -4.86 -3.10 0.84
N MET A 65 -4.06 -4.03 0.33
CA MET A 65 -2.71 -3.80 -0.17
C MET A 65 -2.72 -3.98 -1.68
N ILE A 66 -2.20 -3.00 -2.41
CA ILE A 66 -2.01 -3.05 -3.86
C ILE A 66 -0.51 -2.99 -4.10
N GLU A 67 0.01 -3.96 -4.84
CA GLU A 67 1.38 -3.99 -5.29
C GLU A 67 1.41 -3.92 -6.81
N GLU A 68 2.20 -3.01 -7.35
CA GLU A 68 2.30 -2.75 -8.80
C GLU A 68 3.73 -2.43 -9.21
N CYS A 69 4.02 -2.53 -10.51
CA CYS A 69 5.36 -2.26 -11.03
C CYS A 69 5.77 -0.80 -10.83
N ALA A 70 7.04 -0.57 -10.53
CA ALA A 70 7.61 0.76 -10.62
C ALA A 70 7.72 1.19 -12.08
N GLY A 71 7.54 2.49 -12.35
CA GLY A 71 7.72 3.07 -13.68
C GLY A 71 9.10 2.79 -14.27
N VAL A 72 9.21 2.90 -15.60
CA VAL A 72 10.43 2.57 -16.38
C VAL A 72 11.66 3.39 -15.94
N ASP A 73 11.43 4.60 -15.42
CA ASP A 73 12.49 5.56 -15.05
C ASP A 73 13.09 5.33 -13.66
N SER A 74 12.63 4.31 -12.91
CA SER A 74 13.04 4.11 -11.51
C SER A 74 14.42 3.45 -11.31
N TYR A 75 15.25 3.32 -12.35
CA TYR A 75 16.47 2.49 -12.32
C TYR A 75 17.76 3.19 -12.79
N ASN A 76 18.79 3.21 -11.92
CA ASN A 76 20.16 3.68 -12.24
C ASN A 76 20.90 2.79 -13.26
N SER A 77 21.84 3.33 -14.02
CA SER A 77 22.49 2.76 -15.22
C SER A 77 23.37 1.49 -15.04
N SER A 78 23.56 0.96 -13.83
CA SER A 78 24.52 -0.12 -13.55
C SER A 78 23.99 -1.55 -13.71
N CYS A 79 22.80 -1.78 -14.28
CA CYS A 79 22.28 -3.13 -14.50
C CYS A 79 21.90 -3.35 -15.97
N SER A 80 22.17 -4.56 -16.48
CA SER A 80 21.65 -5.06 -17.75
C SER A 80 20.13 -5.20 -17.68
N ALA A 81 19.43 -4.65 -18.68
CA ALA A 81 17.99 -4.78 -18.81
C ALA A 81 17.62 -6.27 -18.97
N GLY A 82 16.88 -6.81 -18.01
CA GLY A 82 16.38 -8.18 -18.02
C GLY A 82 14.93 -8.21 -18.49
N LEU A 83 14.63 -9.18 -19.37
CA LEU A 83 13.33 -9.64 -19.87
C LEU A 83 12.11 -8.68 -19.78
N ARG A 84 11.51 -8.42 -20.95
CA ARG A 84 10.26 -7.68 -21.15
C ARG A 84 9.12 -8.32 -20.35
N GLY A 85 8.74 -7.68 -19.25
CA GLY A 85 7.81 -8.25 -18.25
C GLY A 85 6.43 -8.66 -18.77
N LYS A 86 5.93 -8.10 -19.87
CA LYS A 86 4.54 -8.36 -20.29
C LYS A 86 4.21 -9.81 -20.63
N ASP A 87 5.20 -10.63 -20.99
CA ASP A 87 4.97 -12.01 -21.45
C ASP A 87 5.21 -13.08 -20.36
N LEU A 88 5.57 -12.69 -19.13
CA LEU A 88 6.12 -13.60 -18.09
C LEU A 88 5.15 -14.00 -16.96
N GLY A 89 3.86 -13.72 -17.09
CA GLY A 89 2.84 -14.27 -16.17
C GLY A 89 2.26 -13.24 -15.19
N ARG A 90 2.17 -13.60 -13.90
CA ARG A 90 1.52 -12.77 -12.86
C ARG A 90 2.53 -11.89 -12.12
N PHE A 91 2.04 -10.86 -11.43
CA PHE A 91 2.86 -10.03 -10.56
C PHE A 91 3.64 -10.90 -9.54
N PRO A 92 4.94 -10.62 -9.26
CA PRO A 92 5.74 -9.49 -9.76
C PRO A 92 6.45 -9.76 -11.09
N PHE A 93 6.38 -10.98 -11.64
CA PHE A 93 7.15 -11.38 -12.82
C PHE A 93 6.71 -10.70 -14.12
N CYS A 94 5.49 -10.14 -14.15
CA CYS A 94 5.06 -9.33 -15.27
C CYS A 94 5.68 -7.91 -15.31
N CYS A 95 6.43 -7.53 -14.29
CA CYS A 95 7.11 -6.24 -14.21
C CYS A 95 8.45 -6.27 -14.94
N ASN A 96 8.96 -5.08 -15.28
CA ASN A 96 10.33 -4.95 -15.77
C ASN A 96 11.30 -5.40 -14.68
N SER A 97 12.25 -6.25 -15.08
CA SER A 97 13.26 -6.80 -14.18
C SER A 97 14.67 -6.39 -14.63
N ARG A 98 15.61 -6.46 -13.71
CA ARG A 98 17.04 -6.31 -14.02
C ARG A 98 17.80 -7.47 -13.44
N ILE A 99 18.75 -7.97 -14.21
CA ILE A 99 19.65 -9.02 -13.77
C ILE A 99 20.93 -8.34 -13.30
N ARG A 100 21.27 -8.52 -12.02
CA ARG A 100 22.53 -8.08 -11.42
C ARG A 100 23.58 -9.21 -11.52
N ARG A 101 24.78 -8.95 -10.96
CA ARG A 101 25.84 -9.97 -10.84
C ARG A 101 25.25 -11.24 -10.19
N GLU A 102 25.77 -12.40 -10.60
CA GLU A 102 25.31 -13.72 -10.15
C GLU A 102 23.86 -14.11 -10.54
N ASN A 103 23.32 -13.53 -11.62
CA ASN A 103 21.96 -13.83 -12.13
C ASN A 103 20.81 -13.49 -11.16
N GLN A 104 21.06 -12.63 -10.17
CA GLN A 104 20.02 -12.12 -9.28
C GLN A 104 19.02 -11.27 -10.08
N THR A 105 17.74 -11.59 -9.97
CA THR A 105 16.66 -10.82 -10.61
C THR A 105 16.07 -9.83 -9.61
N VAL A 106 16.12 -8.55 -9.96
CA VAL A 106 15.57 -7.46 -9.16
C VAL A 106 14.41 -6.82 -9.90
N ILE A 107 13.27 -6.70 -9.21
CA ILE A 107 12.06 -6.02 -9.69
C ILE A 107 11.73 -4.92 -8.70
N LYS A 108 11.57 -3.68 -9.17
CA LYS A 108 11.05 -2.58 -8.35
C LYS A 108 9.55 -2.44 -8.53
N GLY A 109 8.88 -2.14 -7.43
CA GLY A 109 7.45 -1.92 -7.37
C GLY A 109 7.09 -0.70 -6.52
N TYR A 110 5.79 -0.45 -6.45
CA TYR A 110 5.17 0.36 -5.42
C TYR A 110 4.14 -0.49 -4.67
N ILE A 111 4.07 -0.25 -3.37
CA ILE A 111 2.99 -0.75 -2.52
C ILE A 111 2.12 0.44 -2.12
N THR A 112 0.82 0.29 -2.29
CA THR A 112 -0.20 1.20 -1.72
C THR A 112 -1.02 0.40 -0.72
N TYR A 113 -1.12 0.91 0.50
CA TYR A 113 -1.83 0.25 1.58
C TYR A 113 -2.96 1.13 2.08
N TYR A 114 -4.14 0.54 2.21
CA TYR A 114 -5.35 1.14 2.73
C TYR A 114 -5.73 0.47 4.05
N THR A 115 -6.21 1.25 5.00
CA THR A 115 -6.74 0.77 6.27
C THR A 115 -8.05 1.47 6.60
N SER A 116 -8.85 0.85 7.46
CA SER A 116 -10.06 1.43 8.05
C SER A 116 -10.07 1.22 9.56
N GLU A 117 -9.10 1.80 10.25
CA GLU A 117 -9.06 1.84 11.72
C GLU A 117 -10.19 2.70 12.28
N GLY A 118 -10.84 2.22 13.35
CA GLY A 118 -11.95 2.91 14.01
C GLY A 118 -13.25 2.98 13.21
N GLY A 119 -13.33 2.33 12.04
CA GLY A 119 -14.53 2.33 11.21
C GLY A 119 -15.72 1.59 11.88
N PRO A 120 -16.97 1.93 11.53
CA PRO A 120 -18.16 1.28 12.09
C PRO A 120 -18.19 -0.23 11.78
N GLU A 121 -18.79 -1.02 12.66
CA GLU A 121 -19.08 -2.43 12.38
C GLU A 121 -20.09 -2.60 11.25
N PHE A 122 -20.00 -3.71 10.52
CA PHE A 122 -20.98 -4.02 9.50
C PHE A 122 -22.32 -4.35 10.18
N SER A 123 -23.39 -3.73 9.69
CA SER A 123 -24.74 -3.88 10.21
C SER A 123 -25.77 -3.81 9.07
N GLU A 124 -27.06 -3.93 9.40
CA GLU A 124 -28.16 -3.72 8.44
C GLU A 124 -28.19 -2.31 7.83
N HIS A 125 -27.48 -1.34 8.42
CA HIS A 125 -27.42 0.04 7.92
C HIS A 125 -26.04 0.39 7.36
N VAL A 126 -25.01 -0.40 7.69
CA VAL A 126 -23.62 -0.19 7.28
C VAL A 126 -23.15 -1.38 6.45
N PHE A 127 -23.32 -1.26 5.13
CA PHE A 127 -22.93 -2.29 4.17
C PHE A 127 -21.52 -2.12 3.64
N HIS A 128 -20.96 -0.92 3.76
CA HIS A 128 -19.60 -0.61 3.36
C HIS A 128 -18.97 0.38 4.33
N VAL A 129 -17.66 0.26 4.48
CA VAL A 129 -16.82 1.17 5.28
C VAL A 129 -15.78 1.78 4.36
N LYS A 130 -15.66 3.10 4.40
CA LYS A 130 -14.62 3.82 3.65
C LYS A 130 -13.27 3.66 4.35
N PRO A 131 -12.16 3.62 3.61
CA PRO A 131 -10.82 3.71 4.22
C PRO A 131 -10.69 4.98 5.07
N THR A 132 -9.90 4.89 6.13
CA THR A 132 -9.54 6.00 7.01
C THR A 132 -8.05 6.35 6.92
N GLY A 133 -7.25 5.48 6.30
CA GLY A 133 -5.83 5.74 6.06
C GLY A 133 -5.35 5.15 4.74
N LYS A 134 -4.35 5.82 4.16
CA LYS A 134 -3.61 5.38 2.97
C LYS A 134 -2.16 5.79 3.10
N TRP A 135 -1.26 4.89 2.75
CA TRP A 135 0.13 5.22 2.52
C TRP A 135 0.64 4.50 1.27
N SER A 136 1.75 4.97 0.73
CA SER A 136 2.43 4.30 -0.37
C SER A 136 3.93 4.37 -0.18
N ALA A 137 4.62 3.32 -0.59
CA ALA A 137 6.08 3.25 -0.51
C ALA A 137 6.65 2.52 -1.74
N PRO A 138 7.88 2.84 -2.15
CA PRO A 138 8.61 1.99 -3.08
C PRO A 138 8.91 0.64 -2.43
N THR A 139 8.91 -0.42 -3.23
CA THR A 139 9.28 -1.78 -2.81
C THR A 139 10.23 -2.42 -3.82
N GLN A 140 10.98 -3.41 -3.38
CA GLN A 140 11.90 -4.18 -4.21
C GLN A 140 11.72 -5.67 -3.96
N TYR A 141 11.50 -6.44 -5.02
CA TYR A 141 11.47 -7.89 -5.01
C TYR A 141 12.81 -8.38 -5.53
N ILE A 142 13.48 -9.20 -4.72
CA ILE A 142 14.79 -9.75 -5.01
C ILE A 142 14.65 -11.26 -5.10
N PHE A 143 14.93 -11.81 -6.28
CA PHE A 143 14.95 -13.23 -6.54
C PHE A 143 16.38 -13.68 -6.74
N GLY A 144 16.89 -14.45 -5.77
CA GLY A 144 18.20 -15.07 -5.82
C GLY A 144 18.22 -16.32 -6.69
N THR A 145 19.42 -16.76 -7.05
CA THR A 145 19.62 -18.10 -7.62
C THR A 145 20.07 -19.06 -6.54
N CYS A 146 19.49 -20.27 -6.54
CA CYS A 146 19.92 -21.35 -5.67
C CYS A 146 20.76 -22.36 -6.47
N LYS A 147 21.90 -22.77 -5.91
CA LYS A 147 22.77 -23.82 -6.46
C LYS A 147 23.24 -24.72 -5.32
N ASN A 148 23.06 -26.03 -5.46
CA ASN A 148 23.42 -27.03 -4.44
C ASN A 148 22.88 -26.66 -3.04
N ASP A 149 21.57 -26.39 -2.97
CA ASP A 149 20.84 -26.01 -1.75
C ASP A 149 21.32 -24.73 -1.05
N LYS A 150 22.20 -23.95 -1.70
CA LYS A 150 22.64 -22.63 -1.24
C LYS A 150 22.04 -21.55 -2.12
N CYS A 151 21.34 -20.61 -1.52
CA CYS A 151 20.73 -19.47 -2.21
C CYS A 151 21.51 -18.19 -1.90
N TRP A 152 21.74 -17.37 -2.92
CA TRP A 152 22.44 -16.10 -2.80
C TRP A 152 21.49 -14.92 -3.00
N TYR A 153 21.54 -13.95 -2.10
CA TYR A 153 20.78 -12.70 -2.19
C TYR A 153 21.64 -11.55 -1.65
N GLU A 154 21.79 -10.49 -2.44
CA GLU A 154 22.36 -9.21 -2.01
C GLU A 154 21.23 -8.19 -1.88
N GLY A 155 21.08 -7.59 -0.68
CA GLY A 155 20.05 -6.59 -0.35
C GLY A 155 20.49 -5.16 -0.62
#